data_AF-A0A7X3RDR8-F1
#
_entry.id   AF-A0A7X3RDR8-F1
#
_cell.length_a   1.000
_cell.length_b   1.000
_cell.length_c   1.000
_cell.angle_alpha   90.00
_cell.angle_beta   90.00
_cell.angle_gamma   90.00
#
_symmetry.space_group_name_H-M   'P 1'
#
loop_
_entity.id
_entity.type
_entity.pdbx_description
1 polymer ?
#
loop_
_entity_poly.entity_id
_entity_poly.type
_entity_poly.pdbx_seq_one_letter_code
_entity_poly.pdbx_strand_id
1 'polypeptide(L)'
;MPTNITKLKSGKGAPPSIDESPDVLTIDIRDAQEPLRPLQVRIPQSIFEEFSERAGREFGFSHGAKKQLFLKMWEAYKEQKLKS
;
A
#
# COMPACT_ATOMS: atom_id res chain seq x y z
N MET A 1 -62.49 30.46 -3.55
CA MET A 1 -61.04 30.68 -3.36
C MET A 1 -60.31 29.35 -3.60
N PRO A 2 -59.79 29.07 -4.81
CA PRO A 2 -59.10 27.80 -5.10
C PRO A 2 -57.61 27.88 -4.72
N THR A 3 -57.13 26.92 -3.92
CA THR A 3 -55.73 26.84 -3.47
C THR A 3 -54.83 26.34 -4.61
N ASN A 4 -53.81 27.13 -4.95
CA ASN A 4 -52.92 26.93 -6.08
C ASN A 4 -51.88 25.81 -5.78
N ILE A 5 -51.95 24.69 -6.51
CA ILE A 5 -51.12 23.46 -6.35
C ILE A 5 -49.74 23.54 -7.02
N THR A 6 -49.33 24.69 -7.56
CA THR A 6 -48.11 24.82 -8.40
C THR A 6 -46.79 24.74 -7.62
N LYS A 7 -46.83 24.55 -6.29
CA LYS A 7 -45.62 24.45 -5.44
C LYS A 7 -45.16 23.01 -5.13
N LEU A 8 -45.74 21.99 -5.78
CA LEU A 8 -45.40 20.58 -5.51
C LEU A 8 -44.27 20.00 -6.38
N LYS A 9 -43.65 20.78 -7.26
CA LYS A 9 -42.57 20.32 -8.18
C LYS A 9 -41.24 21.06 -8.02
N SER A 10 -40.90 21.49 -6.81
CA SER A 10 -39.57 22.03 -6.52
C SER A 10 -39.00 21.31 -5.31
N GLY A 11 -38.62 20.05 -5.55
CA GLY A 11 -37.99 19.20 -4.56
C GLY A 11 -36.65 19.78 -4.12
N LYS A 12 -36.54 20.07 -2.82
CA LYS A 12 -35.25 20.16 -2.13
C LYS A 12 -34.54 18.81 -2.31
N GLY A 13 -33.32 18.82 -2.84
CA GLY A 13 -32.50 17.61 -3.01
C GLY A 13 -32.44 17.04 -4.43
N ALA A 14 -32.55 17.85 -5.47
CA ALA A 14 -32.11 17.42 -6.80
C ALA A 14 -30.57 17.23 -6.77
N PRO A 15 -30.04 16.05 -7.11
CA PRO A 15 -28.59 15.83 -7.14
C PRO A 15 -27.95 16.72 -8.21
N PRO A 16 -26.71 17.20 -7.99
CA PRO A 16 -25.99 17.99 -8.99
C PRO A 16 -25.85 17.20 -10.30
N SER A 17 -25.95 17.90 -11.43
CA SER A 17 -25.83 17.31 -12.76
C SER A 17 -24.48 16.61 -12.93
N ILE A 18 -24.51 15.41 -13.50
CA ILE A 18 -23.35 14.53 -13.72
C ILE A 18 -22.20 15.21 -14.50
N ASP A 19 -22.50 16.25 -15.27
CA ASP A 19 -21.58 16.93 -16.19
C ASP A 19 -20.54 17.84 -15.51
N GLU A 20 -20.70 18.15 -14.21
CA GLU A 20 -19.76 19.02 -13.47
C GLU A 20 -18.79 18.26 -12.54
N SER A 21 -18.84 16.93 -12.53
CA SER A 21 -17.91 16.13 -11.73
C SER A 21 -16.66 15.81 -12.56
N PRO A 22 -15.46 16.31 -12.21
CA PRO A 22 -14.25 15.88 -12.90
C PRO A 22 -14.11 14.37 -12.75
N ASP A 23 -13.82 13.67 -13.84
CA ASP A 23 -13.69 12.21 -13.86
C ASP A 23 -12.42 11.78 -13.12
N VAL A 24 -12.54 11.65 -11.79
CA VAL A 24 -11.45 11.38 -10.83
C VAL A 24 -10.79 10.00 -11.07
N LEU A 25 -11.33 9.18 -11.98
CA LEU A 25 -10.81 7.84 -12.28
C LEU A 25 -9.63 7.84 -13.27
N THR A 26 -9.37 8.94 -13.98
CA THR A 26 -8.36 8.96 -15.06
C THR A 26 -6.93 9.22 -14.57
N ILE A 27 -6.74 9.68 -13.33
CA ILE A 27 -5.41 10.01 -12.80
C ILE A 27 -5.08 9.09 -11.61
N ASP A 28 -4.68 7.86 -11.91
CA ASP A 28 -3.99 7.02 -10.94
C ASP A 28 -2.57 7.58 -10.74
N ILE A 29 -2.44 8.55 -9.82
CA ILE A 29 -1.19 9.18 -9.38
C ILE A 29 -0.28 8.25 -8.56
N ARG A 30 -0.64 6.97 -8.39
CA ARG A 30 0.18 6.04 -7.61
C ARG A 30 1.34 5.58 -8.48
N ASP A 31 2.56 5.77 -7.99
CA ASP A 31 3.75 5.18 -8.60
C ASP A 31 3.48 3.70 -8.87
N ALA A 32 3.69 3.28 -10.12
CA ALA A 32 3.46 1.91 -10.55
C ALA A 32 4.27 0.98 -9.63
N GLN A 33 3.58 0.23 -8.76
CA GLN A 33 4.27 -0.68 -7.86
C GLN A 33 5.03 -1.70 -8.69
N GLU A 34 6.36 -1.74 -8.50
CA GLU A 34 7.17 -2.77 -9.12
C GLU A 34 6.67 -4.16 -8.69
N PRO A 35 6.50 -5.10 -9.63
CA PRO A 35 5.96 -6.41 -9.33
C PRO A 35 6.91 -7.19 -8.40
N LEU A 36 6.47 -7.44 -7.17
CA LEU A 36 7.22 -8.23 -6.18
C LEU A 36 7.12 -9.72 -6.51
N ARG A 37 8.27 -10.43 -6.50
CA ARG A 37 8.34 -11.89 -6.63
C ARG A 37 8.79 -12.53 -5.32
N PRO A 38 8.22 -13.68 -4.93
CA PRO A 38 8.63 -14.37 -3.72
C PRO A 38 10.01 -15.01 -3.90
N LEU A 39 10.94 -14.72 -2.99
CA LEU A 39 12.22 -15.40 -2.89
C LEU A 39 12.08 -16.56 -1.90
N GLN A 40 12.07 -17.81 -2.39
CA GLN A 40 11.99 -19.00 -1.56
C GLN A 40 13.38 -19.62 -1.40
N VAL A 41 13.84 -19.73 -0.17
CA VAL A 41 15.12 -20.37 0.17
C VAL A 41 14.92 -21.37 1.28
N ARG A 42 15.67 -22.48 1.22
CA ARG A 42 15.72 -23.47 2.30
C ARG A 42 17.03 -23.27 3.05
N ILE A 43 16.94 -23.09 4.36
CA ILE A 43 18.09 -22.94 5.24
C ILE A 43 17.92 -23.85 6.46
N PRO A 44 19.02 -24.24 7.11
CA PRO A 44 18.97 -24.95 8.38
C PRO A 44 18.11 -24.23 9.42
N GLN A 45 17.42 -24.99 10.26
CA GLN A 45 16.52 -24.45 11.29
C GLN A 45 17.26 -23.50 12.25
N SER A 46 18.47 -23.86 12.67
CA SER A 46 19.30 -23.02 13.55
C SER A 46 19.54 -21.62 12.97
N ILE A 47 19.88 -21.55 11.69
CA ILE A 47 20.12 -20.28 10.98
C ILE A 47 18.80 -19.50 10.84
N PHE A 48 17.69 -20.19 10.59
CA PHE A 48 16.38 -19.55 10.52
C PHE A 48 15.99 -18.92 11.86
N GLU A 49 16.17 -19.62 12.98
CA GLU A 49 15.85 -19.13 14.31
C GLU A 49 16.69 -17.91 14.69
N GLU A 50 18.01 -17.97 14.46
CA GLU A 50 18.92 -16.85 14.71
C GLU A 50 18.53 -15.61 13.87
N PHE A 51 18.27 -15.80 12.57
CA PHE A 51 17.81 -14.74 11.69
C PHE A 51 16.47 -14.15 12.14
N SER A 52 15.57 -15.02 12.61
CA SER A 52 14.25 -14.63 13.09
C SER A 52 14.31 -13.81 14.37
N GLU A 53 15.17 -14.21 15.30
CA GLU A 53 15.38 -13.51 16.56
C GLU A 53 16.00 -12.14 16.32
N ARG A 54 17.02 -12.06 15.45
CA ARG A 54 17.64 -10.79 15.08
C ARG A 54 16.65 -9.84 14.43
N ALA A 55 15.83 -10.33 13.49
CA ALA A 55 14.79 -9.54 12.86
C ALA A 55 13.76 -9.04 13.89
N GLY A 56 13.35 -9.91 14.82
CA GLY A 56 12.40 -9.56 15.88
C GLY A 56 12.94 -8.52 16.86
N ARG A 57 14.23 -8.59 17.22
CA ARG A 57 14.89 -7.60 18.08
C ARG A 57 15.04 -6.24 17.41
N GLU A 58 15.32 -6.21 16.11
CA GLU A 58 15.68 -4.98 15.39
C GLU A 58 14.46 -4.25 14.80
N PHE A 59 13.49 -4.99 14.25
CA PHE A 59 12.32 -4.44 13.56
C PHE A 59 10.99 -4.77 14.25
N GLY A 60 11.06 -5.42 15.42
CA GLY A 60 9.89 -5.93 16.15
C GLY A 60 9.39 -7.27 15.61
N PHE A 61 8.68 -8.04 16.43
CA PHE A 61 8.08 -9.33 16.05
C PHE A 61 6.82 -9.15 15.18
N SER A 62 6.94 -8.42 14.08
CA SER A 62 5.85 -8.06 13.17
C SER A 62 5.94 -8.77 11.81
N HIS A 63 4.82 -8.85 11.11
CA HIS A 63 4.79 -9.32 9.72
C HIS A 63 5.58 -8.36 8.83
N GLY A 64 6.80 -8.75 8.47
CA GLY A 64 7.69 -7.95 7.61
C GLY A 64 9.09 -7.76 8.16
N ALA A 65 9.33 -8.01 9.46
CA ALA A 65 10.64 -7.83 10.08
C ALA A 65 11.76 -8.64 9.40
N LYS A 66 11.46 -9.89 9.03
CA LYS A 66 12.39 -10.76 8.26
C LYS A 66 12.73 -10.17 6.90
N LYS A 67 11.74 -9.61 6.20
CA LYS A 67 11.93 -8.95 4.90
C LYS A 67 12.79 -7.71 5.04
N GLN A 68 12.54 -6.89 6.05
CA GLN A 68 13.31 -5.68 6.31
C GLN A 68 14.78 -6.00 6.65
N LEU A 69 15.00 -7.00 7.50
CA LEU A 69 16.36 -7.46 7.81
C LEU A 69 17.08 -7.99 6.56
N PHE A 70 16.39 -8.76 5.72
CA PHE A 70 16.96 -9.26 4.46
C PHE A 70 17.37 -8.13 3.52
N LEU A 71 16.50 -7.13 3.31
CA LEU A 71 16.80 -5.98 2.44
C LEU A 71 17.99 -5.17 2.97
N LYS A 72 18.04 -4.93 4.29
CA LYS A 72 19.18 -4.25 4.93
C LYS A 72 20.49 -5.01 4.72
N MET A 73 20.48 -6.34 4.92
CA MET A 73 21.66 -7.17 4.67
C MET A 73 22.08 -7.14 3.20
N TRP A 74 21.13 -7.12 2.27
CA TRP A 74 21.39 -7.07 0.84
C TRP A 74 22.02 -5.74 0.39
N GLU A 75 21.55 -4.62 0.93
CA GLU A 75 22.15 -3.30 0.71
C GLU A 75 23.59 -3.26 1.24
N ALA A 76 23.80 -3.68 2.49
CA ALA A 76 25.14 -3.74 3.08
C ALA A 76 26.09 -4.65 2.30
N TYR A 77 25.61 -5.79 1.79
CA TYR A 77 26.39 -6.69 0.94
C TYR A 77 26.77 -6.03 -0.39
N LYS A 78 25.83 -5.33 -1.04
CA LYS A 78 26.10 -4.58 -2.28
C LYS A 78 27.14 -3.48 -2.05
N GLU A 79 27.00 -2.72 -0.97
CA GLU A 79 27.97 -1.67 -0.60
C GLU A 79 29.37 -2.24 -0.35
N GLN A 80 29.47 -3.38 0.35
CA GLN A 80 30.74 -4.07 0.56
C GLN A 80 31.36 -4.54 -0.76
N LYS A 81 30.55 -5.10 -1.66
CA LYS A 81 31.01 -5.55 -2.99
C LYS A 81 31.43 -4.41 -3.89
N LEU A 82 30.82 -3.22 -3.76
CA LEU A 82 31.21 -2.04 -4.53
C LEU A 82 32.53 -1.40 -4.02
N LYS A 83 32.86 -1.61 -2.75
CA LYS A 83 34.09 -1.11 -2.10
C LYS A 83 35.29 -2.07 -2.20
N SER A 84 35.08 -3.29 -2.69
CA SER A 84 36.12 -4.32 -2.84
C SER A 84 36.55 -4.47 -4.29
#